data_AF-A0A7C1PUV6-F1
#
_entry.id   AF-A0A7C1PUV6-F1
#
_cell.length_a   1.000
_cell.length_b   1.000
_cell.length_c   1.000
_cell.angle_alpha   90.00
_cell.angle_beta   90.00
_cell.angle_gamma   90.00
#
_symmetry.space_group_name_H-M   'P 1'
#
loop_
_entity.id
_entity.type
_entity.pdbx_description
1 polymer ?
#
loop_
_entity_poly.entity_id
_entity_poly.type
_entity_poly.pdbx_seq_one_letter_code
_entity_poly.pdbx_strand_id
1 'polypeptide(L)'
;MMINLSVSFYLSLKLKKLKPGYIILSLSVIFLFLTLRFDLDHIAKELLFKDQELLFQKETPYGNLVITQRGEQINFYENNVLLFYTNNIITNEEDVHYAMLQHSAPKNILLISGGISGTTLEILKYNIDKIDYVEINPWLIDIGKNYTTALKDEKINVINEDARLFIKNTRETYDVVLINLPEPSTAQINRFYTIEFFRELKKKLNKDAVISLSLMSTADYISDEARQINSVLFNTLKTAFKNILIVPGEKNYFLASDKDLSINIVQLIEEKGIENEYIMYYLDDQLLEERSIYITDNIDENADINRDFTPVSYHQQILYWLSYFKFNYWLLTGIFLIIIFFIVSRLSPVNLGLFTGGFAASSIEVLLLLSFQIIYGYVYQMIGIIITLFMAGIAAGALYRHIIFRNANIGNYIKVQFSIGGYSILLPFILLALKAGNVNYTIIHLVFFALTVIIALLIGMEFSLASKLQPRKISSIAAEIYSVDLLGSAIGALLVTAYLIPFLGIVKVGIIIGLLNIASGVVCFLKRGKI
;
A
#
# COMPACT_ATOMS: atom_id res chain seq x y z
N MET A 1 -20.25 -11.35 8.63
CA MET A 1 -20.51 -12.29 9.75
C MET A 1 -21.97 -12.70 9.88
N MET A 2 -22.92 -11.76 10.03
CA MET A 2 -24.36 -12.02 10.19
C MET A 2 -24.98 -12.93 9.10
N ILE A 3 -24.58 -12.75 7.83
CA ILE A 3 -25.07 -13.58 6.71
C ILE A 3 -24.62 -15.03 6.87
N ASN A 4 -23.34 -15.27 7.17
CA ASN A 4 -22.81 -16.62 7.37
C ASN A 4 -23.42 -17.29 8.60
N LEU A 5 -23.65 -16.55 9.69
CA LEU A 5 -24.36 -17.05 10.87
C LEU A 5 -25.82 -17.38 10.54
N SER A 6 -26.49 -16.57 9.72
CA SER A 6 -27.87 -16.81 9.28
C SER A 6 -27.98 -18.01 8.35
N VAL A 7 -27.00 -18.21 7.46
CA VAL A 7 -26.90 -19.39 6.59
C VAL A 7 -26.58 -20.63 7.41
N SER A 8 -25.65 -20.55 8.37
CA SER A 8 -25.35 -21.64 9.31
C SER A 8 -26.57 -22.02 10.15
N PHE A 9 -27.30 -21.02 10.66
CA PHE A 9 -28.57 -21.20 11.35
C PHE A 9 -29.61 -21.89 10.44
N TYR A 10 -29.77 -21.43 9.19
CA TYR A 10 -30.68 -22.04 8.23
C TYR A 10 -30.29 -23.48 7.86
N LEU A 11 -29.00 -23.76 7.66
CA LEU A 11 -28.48 -25.09 7.35
C LEU A 11 -28.61 -26.04 8.54
N SER A 12 -28.36 -25.57 9.76
CA SER A 12 -28.54 -26.37 10.99
C SER A 12 -30.01 -26.73 11.23
N LEU A 13 -30.97 -25.87 10.86
CA LEU A 13 -32.39 -26.20 10.86
C LEU A 13 -32.74 -27.35 9.88
N LYS A 14 -32.03 -27.47 8.76
CA LYS A 14 -32.17 -28.59 7.81
C LYS A 14 -31.47 -29.88 8.28
N LEU A 15 -30.44 -29.77 9.13
CA LEU A 15 -29.65 -30.89 9.67
C LEU A 15 -30.20 -31.47 10.99
N LYS A 16 -31.42 -31.10 11.41
CA LYS A 16 -32.11 -31.51 12.66
C LYS A 16 -32.15 -33.03 12.98
N LYS A 17 -31.72 -33.91 12.07
CA LYS A 17 -31.64 -35.37 12.26
C LYS A 17 -30.35 -35.84 12.96
N LEU A 18 -29.36 -34.98 13.20
CA LEU A 18 -28.08 -35.35 13.82
C LEU A 18 -27.85 -34.52 15.10
N LYS A 19 -27.50 -35.18 16.23
CA LYS A 19 -27.13 -34.53 17.52
C LYS A 19 -26.20 -33.31 17.41
N PRO A 20 -25.15 -33.28 16.54
CA PRO A 20 -24.32 -32.08 16.37
C PRO A 20 -25.05 -30.85 15.82
N GLY A 21 -26.18 -31.01 15.13
CA GLY A 21 -26.94 -29.89 14.56
C GLY A 21 -27.53 -28.95 15.62
N TYR A 22 -27.96 -29.48 16.77
CA TYR A 22 -28.49 -28.68 17.87
C TYR A 22 -27.41 -27.84 18.58
N ILE A 23 -26.18 -28.37 18.66
CA ILE A 23 -25.03 -27.66 19.24
C ILE A 23 -24.61 -26.50 18.34
N ILE A 24 -24.53 -26.73 17.03
CA ILE A 24 -24.20 -25.67 16.05
C ILE A 24 -25.29 -24.60 16.05
N LEU A 25 -26.56 -24.99 16.15
CA LEU A 25 -27.69 -24.06 16.24
C LEU A 25 -27.62 -23.21 17.50
N SER A 26 -27.44 -23.81 18.67
CA SER A 26 -27.37 -23.07 19.93
C SER A 26 -26.16 -22.14 19.97
N LEU A 27 -24.99 -22.59 19.53
CA LEU A 27 -23.80 -21.74 19.40
C LEU A 27 -24.03 -20.57 18.44
N SER A 28 -24.65 -20.82 17.28
CA SER A 28 -24.93 -19.77 16.29
C SER A 28 -25.92 -18.73 16.85
N VAL A 29 -26.95 -19.15 17.60
CA VAL A 29 -27.91 -18.25 18.25
C VAL A 29 -27.27 -17.46 19.38
N ILE A 30 -26.46 -18.11 20.22
CA ILE A 30 -25.72 -17.43 21.29
C ILE A 30 -24.78 -16.38 20.70
N PHE A 31 -24.02 -16.74 19.67
CA PHE A 31 -23.08 -15.82 19.04
C PHE A 31 -23.82 -14.65 18.37
N LEU A 32 -24.93 -14.92 17.67
CA LEU A 32 -25.78 -13.88 17.10
C LEU A 32 -26.32 -12.93 18.18
N PHE A 33 -26.83 -13.49 19.28
CA PHE A 33 -27.35 -12.71 20.40
C PHE A 33 -26.26 -11.84 21.05
N LEU A 34 -25.06 -12.41 21.28
CA LEU A 34 -23.91 -11.67 21.82
C LEU A 34 -23.54 -10.49 20.91
N THR A 35 -23.49 -10.71 19.59
CA THR A 35 -23.14 -9.66 18.63
C THR A 35 -24.21 -8.58 18.45
N LEU A 36 -25.47 -8.88 18.76
CA LEU A 36 -26.56 -7.91 18.74
C LEU A 36 -26.67 -7.13 20.06
N ARG A 37 -26.28 -7.74 21.18
CA ARG A 37 -26.42 -7.14 22.51
C ARG A 37 -25.20 -6.33 22.94
N PHE A 38 -24.01 -6.79 22.57
CA PHE A 38 -22.75 -6.16 22.96
C PHE A 38 -22.04 -5.62 21.73
N ASP A 39 -21.57 -4.37 21.82
CA ASP A 39 -20.62 -3.84 20.86
C ASP A 39 -19.24 -4.46 21.15
N LEU A 40 -19.02 -5.64 20.57
CA LEU A 40 -17.77 -6.39 20.75
C LEU A 40 -16.56 -5.60 20.23
N ASP A 41 -16.75 -4.71 19.26
CA ASP A 41 -15.66 -3.87 18.74
C ASP A 41 -15.29 -2.82 19.77
N HIS A 42 -16.27 -2.11 20.33
CA HIS A 42 -16.03 -1.15 21.42
C HIS A 42 -15.33 -1.79 22.62
N ILE A 43 -15.81 -2.94 23.10
CA ILE A 43 -15.20 -3.67 24.22
C ILE A 43 -13.76 -4.09 23.89
N ALA A 44 -13.52 -4.58 22.67
CA ALA A 44 -12.18 -4.95 22.24
C ALA A 44 -11.23 -3.74 22.20
N LYS A 45 -11.72 -2.57 21.80
CA LYS A 45 -10.95 -1.32 21.76
C LYS A 45 -10.65 -0.79 23.16
N GLU A 46 -11.60 -0.82 24.10
CA GLU A 46 -11.35 -0.48 25.50
C GLU A 46 -10.28 -1.40 26.13
N LEU A 47 -10.29 -2.68 25.80
CA LEU A 47 -9.27 -3.63 26.24
C LEU A 47 -7.90 -3.38 25.60
N LEU A 48 -7.88 -2.97 24.33
CA LEU A 48 -6.65 -2.66 23.59
C LEU A 48 -5.99 -1.38 24.10
N PHE A 49 -6.78 -0.33 24.34
CA PHE A 49 -6.32 0.98 24.79
C PHE A 49 -6.50 1.16 26.29
N LYS A 50 -5.88 0.26 27.06
CA LYS A 50 -5.94 0.32 28.52
C LYS A 50 -5.40 1.67 29.04
N ASP A 51 -6.08 2.22 30.04
CA ASP A 51 -5.75 3.49 30.68
C ASP A 51 -5.87 4.72 29.74
N GLN A 52 -6.63 4.59 28.65
CA GLN A 52 -6.99 5.69 27.75
C GLN A 52 -8.51 5.72 27.57
N GLU A 53 -9.11 6.91 27.61
CA GLU A 53 -10.53 7.10 27.35
C GLU A 53 -10.78 7.05 25.84
N LEU A 54 -11.70 6.19 25.39
CA LEU A 54 -12.05 6.07 23.98
C LEU A 54 -13.03 7.18 23.59
N LEU A 55 -12.56 8.19 22.85
CA LEU A 55 -13.35 9.35 22.45
C LEU A 55 -14.16 9.12 21.17
N PHE A 56 -13.60 8.34 20.23
CA PHE A 56 -14.19 8.11 18.92
C PHE A 56 -13.67 6.80 18.33
N GLN A 57 -14.55 6.06 17.65
CA GLN A 57 -14.15 4.97 16.78
C GLN A 57 -15.04 4.96 15.53
N LYS A 58 -14.45 4.73 14.36
CA LYS A 58 -15.22 4.58 13.12
C LYS A 58 -14.47 3.81 12.05
N GLU A 59 -15.15 2.86 11.44
CA GLU A 59 -14.73 2.27 10.18
C GLU A 59 -15.01 3.24 9.02
N THR A 60 -13.98 3.61 8.28
CA THR A 60 -14.07 4.51 7.14
C THR A 60 -13.62 3.80 5.85
N PRO A 61 -13.97 4.34 4.66
CA PRO A 61 -13.40 3.92 3.38
C PRO A 61 -11.86 3.93 3.28
N TYR A 62 -11.18 4.62 4.20
CA TYR A 62 -9.72 4.78 4.22
C TYR A 62 -9.05 3.90 5.29
N GLY A 63 -9.82 3.39 6.25
CA GLY A 63 -9.33 2.58 7.37
C GLY A 63 -10.16 2.74 8.63
N ASN A 64 -9.77 2.02 9.68
CA ASN A 64 -10.36 2.14 11.00
C ASN A 64 -9.73 3.32 11.75
N LEU A 65 -10.51 4.34 12.10
CA LEU A 65 -10.05 5.48 12.89
C LEU A 65 -10.43 5.29 14.36
N VAL A 66 -9.47 5.50 15.27
CA VAL A 66 -9.68 5.48 16.72
C VAL A 66 -9.03 6.71 17.33
N ILE A 67 -9.75 7.39 18.22
CA ILE A 67 -9.23 8.50 19.01
C ILE A 67 -9.35 8.15 20.46
N THR A 68 -8.25 8.31 21.18
CA THR A 68 -8.23 8.12 22.63
C THR A 68 -7.68 9.35 23.32
N GLN A 69 -7.96 9.47 24.61
CA GLN A 69 -7.45 10.53 25.45
C GLN A 69 -6.75 9.96 26.67
N ARG A 70 -5.59 10.54 27.01
CA ARG A 70 -4.86 10.26 28.24
C ARG A 70 -4.39 11.58 28.85
N GLY A 71 -5.10 12.05 29.87
CA GLY A 71 -4.88 13.38 30.43
C GLY A 71 -5.21 14.46 29.40
N GLU A 72 -4.27 15.36 29.14
CA GLU A 72 -4.41 16.45 28.14
C GLU A 72 -4.02 16.00 26.73
N GLN A 73 -3.39 14.83 26.58
CA GLN A 73 -2.96 14.30 25.29
C GLN A 73 -4.10 13.52 24.62
N ILE A 74 -4.39 13.88 23.37
CA ILE A 74 -5.31 13.15 22.50
C ILE A 74 -4.48 12.40 21.47
N ASN A 75 -4.75 11.11 21.31
CA ASN A 75 -4.03 10.21 20.41
C ASN A 75 -4.91 9.83 19.23
N PHE A 76 -4.32 9.83 18.03
CA PHE A 76 -5.02 9.55 16.79
C PHE A 76 -4.43 8.29 16.17
N TYR A 77 -5.26 7.27 15.97
CA TYR A 77 -4.86 6.00 15.39
C TYR A 77 -5.62 5.73 14.10
N GLU A 78 -4.91 5.20 13.10
CA GLU A 78 -5.50 4.61 11.90
C GLU A 78 -5.04 3.17 11.75
N ASN A 79 -5.98 2.24 11.60
CA ASN A 79 -5.72 0.80 11.57
C ASN A 79 -4.92 0.30 12.80
N ASN A 80 -5.15 0.95 13.96
CA ASN A 80 -4.43 0.75 15.22
C ASN A 80 -2.95 1.17 15.23
N VAL A 81 -2.48 1.86 14.19
CA VAL A 81 -1.16 2.50 14.17
C VAL A 81 -1.33 3.95 14.62
N LEU A 82 -0.49 4.40 15.56
CA LEU A 82 -0.49 5.78 16.01
C LEU A 82 -0.05 6.68 14.85
N LEU A 83 -0.91 7.62 14.45
CA LEU A 83 -0.58 8.64 13.45
C LEU A 83 0.17 9.80 14.11
N PHE A 84 -0.44 10.38 15.14
CA PHE A 84 0.13 11.47 15.93
C PHE A 84 -0.62 11.59 17.26
N TYR A 85 -0.11 12.45 18.14
CA TYR A 85 -0.78 12.90 19.34
C TYR A 85 -0.68 14.42 19.46
N THR A 86 -1.64 15.04 20.15
CA THR A 86 -1.65 16.50 20.36
C THR A 86 -0.51 16.94 21.27
N ASN A 87 -0.09 18.21 21.13
CA ASN A 87 0.97 18.83 21.94
C ASN A 87 2.36 18.20 21.77
N ASN A 88 2.63 17.56 20.63
CA ASN A 88 3.98 17.15 20.27
C ASN A 88 4.75 18.31 19.63
N ILE A 89 5.30 19.19 20.48
CA ILE A 89 5.99 20.41 20.05
C ILE A 89 7.25 20.08 19.24
N ILE A 90 8.04 19.10 19.70
CA ILE A 90 9.29 18.69 19.05
C ILE A 90 9.03 18.28 17.60
N THR A 91 8.18 17.27 17.37
CA THR A 91 7.90 16.80 16.01
C THR A 91 7.30 17.92 15.13
N ASN A 92 6.40 18.75 15.67
CA ASN A 92 5.76 19.81 14.87
C ASN A 92 6.74 20.92 14.46
N GLU A 93 7.65 21.32 15.37
CA GLU A 93 8.71 22.29 15.08
C GLU A 93 9.68 21.75 14.04
N GLU A 94 10.12 20.49 14.17
CA GLU A 94 11.01 19.83 13.20
C GLU A 94 10.36 19.64 11.82
N ASP A 95 9.10 19.15 11.77
CA ASP A 95 8.34 18.93 10.54
C ASP A 95 8.19 20.23 9.72
N VAL A 96 8.20 21.40 10.36
CA VAL A 96 7.93 22.71 9.74
C VAL A 96 9.19 23.56 9.59
N HIS A 97 9.88 23.87 10.69
CA HIS A 97 10.90 24.90 10.71
C HIS A 97 12.14 24.52 9.93
N TYR A 98 12.56 23.25 9.93
CA TYR A 98 13.72 22.80 9.17
C TYR A 98 13.64 23.19 7.69
N ALA A 99 12.45 23.12 7.08
CA ALA A 99 12.23 23.50 5.69
C ALA A 99 11.89 24.99 5.52
N MET A 100 10.99 25.51 6.36
CA MET A 100 10.49 26.90 6.26
C MET A 100 11.61 27.93 6.48
N LEU A 101 12.58 27.62 7.34
CA LEU A 101 13.74 28.48 7.59
C LEU A 101 14.66 28.60 6.38
N GLN A 102 14.69 27.61 5.49
CA GLN A 102 15.52 27.64 4.31
C GLN A 102 15.04 28.70 3.30
N HIS A 103 13.75 28.98 3.22
CA HIS A 103 13.20 29.95 2.28
C HIS A 103 13.19 31.36 2.86
N SER A 104 13.72 32.39 2.17
CA SER A 104 13.87 33.74 2.73
C SER A 104 12.55 34.39 3.14
N ALA A 105 11.51 34.31 2.31
CA ALA A 105 10.18 34.85 2.58
C ALA A 105 9.07 33.94 2.00
N PRO A 106 8.75 32.80 2.65
CA PRO A 106 7.79 31.84 2.12
C PRO A 106 6.36 32.41 2.18
N LYS A 107 5.61 32.33 1.07
CA LYS A 107 4.25 32.88 0.95
C LYS A 107 3.18 31.81 0.73
N ASN A 108 3.42 30.91 -0.22
CA ASN A 108 2.48 29.86 -0.60
C ASN A 108 3.00 28.50 -0.14
N ILE A 109 2.30 27.89 0.83
CA ILE A 109 2.71 26.63 1.44
C ILE A 109 1.78 25.51 1.01
N LEU A 110 2.36 24.39 0.58
CA LEU A 110 1.62 23.14 0.38
C LEU A 110 1.94 22.19 1.53
N LEU A 111 0.93 21.80 2.29
CA LEU A 111 1.04 20.81 3.36
C LEU A 111 0.28 19.55 2.94
N ILE A 112 1.01 18.46 2.74
CA ILE A 112 0.43 17.15 2.39
C ILE A 112 0.35 16.32 3.67
N SER A 113 -0.87 16.05 4.14
CA SER A 113 -1.14 15.37 5.42
C SER A 113 -0.55 16.13 6.64
N GLY A 114 -0.83 15.66 7.85
CA GLY A 114 -0.24 16.17 9.10
C GLY A 114 -0.76 17.51 9.61
N GLY A 115 -1.65 18.21 8.89
CA GLY A 115 -2.15 19.52 9.33
C GLY A 115 -2.82 19.52 10.70
N ILE A 116 -3.54 18.45 11.03
CA ILE A 116 -4.25 18.32 12.30
C ILE A 116 -3.35 18.00 13.51
N SER A 117 -2.05 17.71 13.31
CA SER A 117 -1.10 17.42 14.40
C SER A 117 -0.63 18.66 15.16
N GLY A 118 -0.81 19.85 14.56
CA GLY A 118 -0.29 21.12 15.05
C GLY A 118 0.70 21.80 14.09
N THR A 119 1.13 21.11 13.03
CA THR A 119 2.04 21.70 12.01
C THR A 119 1.51 22.99 11.38
N THR A 120 0.19 23.12 11.16
CA THR A 120 -0.37 24.38 10.64
C THR A 120 -0.17 25.56 11.58
N LEU A 121 -0.18 25.35 12.90
CA LEU A 121 0.06 26.40 13.88
C LEU A 121 1.51 26.89 13.82
N GLU A 122 2.46 25.97 13.59
CA GLU A 122 3.87 26.30 13.39
C GLU A 122 4.12 27.04 12.07
N ILE A 123 3.43 26.65 10.99
CA ILE A 123 3.51 27.36 9.70
C ILE A 123 2.98 28.80 9.83
N LEU A 124 1.92 29.01 10.62
CA LEU A 124 1.30 30.33 10.82
C LEU A 124 2.19 31.32 11.59
N LYS A 125 3.28 30.87 12.22
CA LYS A 125 4.30 31.75 12.81
C LYS A 125 5.09 32.54 11.75
N TYR A 126 5.03 32.11 10.49
CA TYR A 126 5.65 32.80 9.36
C TYR A 126 4.69 33.78 8.70
N ASN A 127 5.24 34.83 8.06
CA ASN A 127 4.46 35.78 7.26
C ASN A 127 4.04 35.19 5.89
N ILE A 128 3.18 34.18 5.94
CA ILE A 128 2.62 33.50 4.79
C ILE A 128 1.31 34.14 4.32
N ASP A 129 0.98 33.89 3.06
CA ASP A 129 -0.29 34.33 2.45
C ASP A 129 -1.32 33.19 2.52
N LYS A 130 -0.90 31.93 2.34
CA LYS A 130 -1.82 30.79 2.25
C LYS A 130 -1.16 29.44 2.57
N ILE A 131 -1.93 28.55 3.21
CA ILE A 131 -1.62 27.11 3.36
C ILE A 131 -2.66 26.31 2.58
N ASP A 132 -2.24 25.59 1.55
CA ASP A 132 -3.04 24.50 0.97
C ASP A 132 -2.77 23.23 1.79
N TYR A 133 -3.70 22.86 2.67
CA TYR A 133 -3.64 21.60 3.41
C TYR A 133 -4.41 20.53 2.66
N VAL A 134 -3.69 19.57 2.10
CA VAL A 134 -4.26 18.47 1.30
C VAL A 134 -4.29 17.19 2.13
N GLU A 135 -5.49 16.66 2.31
CA GLU A 135 -5.76 15.45 3.08
C GLU A 135 -6.72 14.54 2.30
N ILE A 136 -6.38 13.26 2.19
CA ILE A 136 -7.18 12.30 1.43
C ILE A 136 -8.36 11.77 2.26
N ASN A 137 -8.23 11.76 3.59
CA ASN A 137 -9.22 11.19 4.50
C ASN A 137 -10.14 12.30 5.09
N PRO A 138 -11.40 12.47 4.58
CA PRO A 138 -12.33 13.48 5.11
C PRO A 138 -12.60 13.34 6.60
N TRP A 139 -12.57 12.12 7.13
CA TRP A 139 -12.86 11.89 8.53
C TRP A 139 -11.75 12.45 9.42
N LEU A 140 -10.48 12.43 9.00
CA LEU A 140 -9.41 13.09 9.73
C LEU A 140 -9.61 14.62 9.76
N ILE A 141 -10.09 15.22 8.66
CA ILE A 141 -10.43 16.66 8.62
C ILE A 141 -11.55 16.98 9.62
N ASP A 142 -12.64 16.20 9.60
CA ASP A 142 -13.79 16.42 10.48
C ASP A 142 -13.41 16.25 11.95
N ILE A 143 -12.59 15.24 12.24
CA ILE A 143 -12.05 15.01 13.58
C ILE A 143 -11.15 16.18 13.98
N GLY A 144 -10.22 16.61 13.12
CA GLY A 144 -9.32 17.72 13.40
C GLY A 144 -10.07 19.00 13.77
N LYS A 145 -11.18 19.29 13.08
CA LYS A 145 -12.06 20.43 13.42
C LYS A 145 -12.71 20.33 14.80
N ASN A 146 -13.00 19.12 15.26
CA ASN A 146 -13.71 18.87 16.52
C ASN A 146 -12.78 18.72 17.72
N TYR A 147 -11.58 18.16 17.52
CA TYR A 147 -10.65 17.80 18.60
C TYR A 147 -9.36 18.64 18.61
N THR A 148 -9.11 19.47 17.60
CA THR A 148 -7.92 20.33 17.54
C THR A 148 -8.27 21.77 17.13
N THR A 149 -7.34 22.70 17.32
CA THR A 149 -7.44 24.09 16.87
C THR A 149 -6.71 24.35 15.56
N ALA A 150 -6.07 23.33 15.00
CA ALA A 150 -5.09 23.44 13.93
C ALA A 150 -5.67 23.96 12.60
N LEU A 151 -6.98 23.84 12.37
CA LEU A 151 -7.61 24.18 11.08
C LEU A 151 -8.51 25.44 11.13
N LYS A 152 -8.36 26.30 12.15
CA LYS A 152 -9.26 27.43 12.38
C LYS A 152 -8.90 28.72 11.64
N ASP A 153 -7.66 28.88 11.22
CA ASP A 153 -7.18 30.11 10.59
C ASP A 153 -7.69 30.25 9.15
N GLU A 154 -8.03 31.47 8.73
CA GLU A 154 -8.58 31.77 7.40
C GLU A 154 -7.57 31.55 6.27
N LYS A 155 -6.27 31.56 6.56
CA LYS A 155 -5.20 31.26 5.59
C LYS A 155 -5.12 29.79 5.24
N ILE A 156 -5.80 28.91 6.00
CA ILE A 156 -5.78 27.47 5.77
C ILE A 156 -6.91 27.09 4.81
N ASN A 157 -6.52 26.73 3.59
CA ASN A 157 -7.41 26.14 2.62
C ASN A 157 -7.35 24.62 2.72
N VAL A 158 -8.38 24.01 3.32
CA VAL A 158 -8.48 22.56 3.48
C VAL A 158 -9.01 21.93 2.20
N ILE A 159 -8.20 21.07 1.58
CA ILE A 159 -8.50 20.38 0.32
C ILE A 159 -8.62 18.89 0.61
N ASN A 160 -9.84 18.36 0.47
CA ASN A 160 -10.11 16.93 0.56
C ASN A 160 -9.92 16.28 -0.82
N GLU A 161 -8.68 15.92 -1.14
CA GLU A 161 -8.32 15.29 -2.40
C GLU A 161 -7.04 14.46 -2.22
N ASP A 162 -6.83 13.50 -3.11
CA ASP A 162 -5.54 12.84 -3.24
C ASP A 162 -4.44 13.85 -3.64
N ALA A 163 -3.34 13.90 -2.89
CA ALA A 163 -2.32 14.93 -3.08
C ALA A 163 -1.60 14.88 -4.45
N ARG A 164 -1.44 13.71 -5.08
CA ARG A 164 -0.86 13.67 -6.45
C ARG A 164 -1.86 14.13 -7.49
N LEU A 165 -3.14 13.80 -7.31
CA LEU A 165 -4.20 14.33 -8.16
C LEU A 165 -4.27 15.85 -8.05
N PHE A 166 -4.24 16.38 -6.83
CA PHE A 166 -4.18 17.81 -6.58
C PHE A 166 -2.98 18.47 -7.28
N ILE A 167 -1.77 17.94 -7.08
CA ILE A 167 -0.53 18.45 -7.73
C ILE A 167 -0.63 18.41 -9.26
N LYS A 168 -1.29 17.40 -9.83
CA LYS A 168 -1.48 17.30 -11.27
C LYS A 168 -2.42 18.39 -11.82
N ASN A 169 -3.45 18.75 -11.06
CA ASN A 169 -4.53 19.64 -11.50
C ASN A 169 -4.34 21.10 -11.10
N THR A 170 -3.66 21.36 -9.98
CA THR A 170 -3.47 22.71 -9.45
C THR A 170 -2.70 23.60 -10.43
N ARG A 171 -3.05 24.89 -10.45
CA ARG A 171 -2.33 25.92 -11.22
C ARG A 171 -1.40 26.75 -10.34
N GLU A 172 -1.51 26.56 -9.03
CA GLU A 172 -0.69 27.26 -8.05
C GLU A 172 0.75 26.74 -8.06
N THR A 173 1.66 27.58 -7.58
CA THR A 173 3.05 27.22 -7.30
C THR A 173 3.40 27.55 -5.85
N TYR A 174 4.28 26.76 -5.26
CA TYR A 174 4.57 26.78 -3.83
C TYR A 174 6.03 27.14 -3.55
N ASP A 175 6.24 27.87 -2.46
CA ASP A 175 7.56 28.24 -1.93
C ASP A 175 8.09 27.17 -1.00
N VAL A 176 7.22 26.52 -0.24
CA VAL A 176 7.58 25.40 0.62
C VAL A 176 6.53 24.30 0.50
N VAL A 177 7.00 23.06 0.39
CA VAL A 177 6.15 21.87 0.38
C VAL A 177 6.55 20.95 1.52
N LEU A 178 5.64 20.76 2.47
CA LEU A 178 5.82 19.87 3.61
C LEU A 178 5.03 18.58 3.34
N ILE A 179 5.73 17.47 3.19
CA ILE A 179 5.14 16.15 2.96
C ILE A 179 5.17 15.41 4.30
N ASN A 180 4.12 15.60 5.10
CA ASN A 180 4.01 14.99 6.42
C ASN A 180 3.22 13.67 6.35
N LEU A 181 3.83 12.70 5.68
CA LEU A 181 3.33 11.35 5.53
C LEU A 181 4.20 10.36 6.33
N PRO A 182 3.63 9.23 6.78
CA PRO A 182 4.41 8.15 7.36
C PRO A 182 5.44 7.57 6.37
N GLU A 183 6.34 6.70 6.84
CA GLU A 183 7.30 6.03 5.98
C GLU A 183 6.59 5.20 4.88
N PRO A 184 7.26 4.91 3.74
CA PRO A 184 6.67 4.20 2.60
C PRO A 184 6.43 2.69 2.87
N SER A 185 5.78 2.35 3.97
CA SER A 185 5.43 1.00 4.44
C SER A 185 4.27 0.36 3.67
N THR A 186 3.66 1.08 2.73
CA THR A 186 2.58 0.58 1.87
C THR A 186 2.74 1.10 0.43
N ALA A 187 2.14 0.42 -0.54
CA ALA A 187 2.14 0.89 -1.93
C ALA A 187 1.43 2.25 -2.11
N GLN A 188 0.45 2.57 -1.25
CA GLN A 188 -0.26 3.86 -1.24
C GLN A 188 0.61 5.02 -0.76
N ILE A 189 1.49 4.80 0.22
CA ILE A 189 2.38 5.86 0.72
C ILE A 189 3.63 5.95 -0.17
N ASN A 190 4.14 4.80 -0.64
CA ASN A 190 5.34 4.74 -1.48
C ASN A 190 5.29 5.65 -2.71
N ARG A 191 4.11 5.86 -3.31
CA ARG A 191 3.91 6.78 -4.45
C ARG A 191 4.26 8.25 -4.17
N PHE A 192 4.51 8.65 -2.92
CA PHE A 192 5.03 9.98 -2.54
C PHE A 192 6.56 10.01 -2.37
N TYR A 193 7.21 8.86 -2.52
CA TYR A 193 8.66 8.69 -2.40
C TYR A 193 9.30 8.33 -3.75
N THR A 194 8.62 8.59 -4.87
CA THR A 194 9.05 8.18 -6.22
C THR A 194 9.56 9.34 -7.05
N ILE A 195 10.45 9.04 -8.00
CA ILE A 195 10.95 10.01 -8.98
C ILE A 195 9.82 10.64 -9.81
N GLU A 196 8.77 9.88 -10.12
CA GLU A 196 7.63 10.40 -10.86
C GLU A 196 6.89 11.48 -10.06
N PHE A 197 6.66 11.25 -8.77
CA PHE A 197 6.07 12.24 -7.88
C PHE A 197 6.94 13.49 -7.74
N PHE A 198 8.23 13.35 -7.47
CA PHE A 198 9.11 14.51 -7.32
C PHE A 198 9.22 15.33 -8.61
N ARG A 199 9.16 14.70 -9.79
CA ARG A 199 9.12 15.41 -11.08
C ARG A 199 7.78 16.11 -11.34
N GLU A 200 6.67 15.54 -10.89
CA GLU A 200 5.36 16.19 -10.94
C GLU A 200 5.32 17.39 -10.00
N LEU A 201 5.79 17.21 -8.77
CA LEU A 201 5.88 18.25 -7.75
C LEU A 201 6.79 19.40 -8.19
N LYS A 202 7.96 19.11 -8.75
CA LYS A 202 8.93 20.12 -9.21
C LYS A 202 8.34 21.12 -10.22
N LYS A 203 7.32 20.73 -10.99
CA LYS A 203 6.61 21.64 -11.91
C LYS A 203 5.69 22.64 -11.22
N LYS A 204 5.42 22.45 -9.92
CA LYS A 204 4.57 23.27 -9.05
C LYS A 204 5.38 24.03 -8.00
N LEU A 205 6.70 24.09 -8.17
CA LEU A 205 7.60 24.79 -7.26
C LEU A 205 8.03 26.13 -7.84
N ASN A 206 8.11 27.14 -6.98
CA ASN A 206 8.81 28.38 -7.30
C ASN A 206 10.33 28.16 -7.35
N LYS A 207 11.07 29.10 -7.92
CA LYS A 207 12.51 28.97 -8.22
C LYS A 207 13.36 28.59 -6.98
N ASP A 208 13.04 29.18 -5.83
CA ASP A 208 13.78 29.00 -4.58
C ASP A 208 13.03 28.09 -3.60
N ALA A 209 12.11 27.27 -4.11
CA ALA A 209 11.26 26.47 -3.27
C ALA A 209 12.02 25.33 -2.56
N VAL A 210 11.51 24.94 -1.39
CA VAL A 210 12.10 23.88 -0.56
C VAL A 210 11.04 22.84 -0.28
N ILE A 211 11.38 21.57 -0.47
CA ILE A 211 10.52 20.46 -0.07
C ILE A 211 11.10 19.75 1.14
N SER A 212 10.23 19.20 1.99
CA SER A 212 10.61 18.38 3.15
C SER A 212 9.75 17.14 3.23
N LEU A 213 10.39 16.03 3.56
CA LEU A 213 9.78 14.76 3.91
C LEU A 213 10.72 14.00 4.83
N SER A 214 10.22 12.99 5.55
CA SER A 214 11.01 12.32 6.56
C SER A 214 10.95 10.79 6.48
N LEU A 215 11.95 10.18 7.11
CA LEU A 215 12.07 8.76 7.39
C LEU A 215 12.43 8.56 8.87
N MET A 216 12.28 7.34 9.38
CA MET A 216 12.71 6.99 10.74
C MET A 216 14.15 7.47 11.03
N SER A 217 14.36 8.03 12.22
CA SER A 217 15.67 8.55 12.62
C SER A 217 16.71 7.44 12.69
N THR A 218 17.90 7.76 12.20
CA THR A 218 19.07 6.86 12.23
C THR A 218 20.30 7.58 12.76
N ALA A 219 20.08 8.69 13.47
CA ALA A 219 21.15 9.60 13.86
C ALA A 219 22.07 9.04 14.96
N ASP A 220 21.62 8.02 15.71
CA ASP A 220 22.42 7.33 16.73
C ASP A 220 23.03 6.01 16.25
N TYR A 221 22.39 5.36 15.28
CA TYR A 221 22.85 4.10 14.71
C TYR A 221 22.22 3.87 13.33
N ILE A 222 23.06 3.60 12.34
CA ILE A 222 22.65 3.28 10.97
C ILE A 222 22.93 1.79 10.74
N SER A 223 21.88 0.95 10.76
CA SER A 223 21.98 -0.43 10.29
C SER A 223 22.14 -0.47 8.76
N ASP A 224 22.54 -1.61 8.21
CA ASP A 224 22.63 -1.78 6.75
C ASP A 224 21.28 -1.51 6.06
N GLU A 225 20.18 -1.96 6.64
CA GLU A 225 18.82 -1.74 6.10
C GLU A 225 18.39 -0.27 6.21
N ALA A 226 18.66 0.36 7.35
CA ALA A 226 18.43 1.79 7.55
C ALA A 226 19.24 2.63 6.55
N ARG A 227 20.52 2.29 6.32
CA ARG A 227 21.36 2.91 5.30
C ARG A 227 20.70 2.81 3.93
N GLN A 228 20.22 1.62 3.56
CA GLN A 228 19.60 1.40 2.25
C GLN A 228 18.33 2.22 2.05
N ILE A 229 17.43 2.32 3.04
CA ILE A 229 16.22 3.15 2.91
C ILE A 229 16.59 4.63 2.72
N ASN A 230 17.50 5.16 3.55
CA ASN A 230 17.97 6.54 3.43
C ASN A 230 18.63 6.78 2.06
N SER A 231 19.43 5.82 1.58
CA SER A 231 20.13 5.91 0.29
C SER A 231 19.18 5.94 -0.89
N VAL A 232 18.16 5.08 -0.89
CA VAL A 232 17.12 5.05 -1.94
C VAL A 232 16.39 6.40 -2.00
N LEU A 233 15.99 6.97 -0.85
CA LEU A 233 15.31 8.27 -0.84
C LEU A 233 16.25 9.39 -1.30
N PHE A 234 17.46 9.46 -0.76
CA PHE A 234 18.47 10.45 -1.13
C PHE A 234 18.75 10.45 -2.64
N ASN A 235 19.05 9.28 -3.21
CA ASN A 235 19.32 9.13 -4.64
C ASN A 235 18.10 9.48 -5.49
N THR A 236 16.89 9.10 -5.05
CA THR A 236 15.65 9.44 -5.75
C THR A 236 15.41 10.95 -5.78
N LEU A 237 15.61 11.66 -4.66
CA LEU A 237 15.50 13.11 -4.60
C LEU A 237 16.58 13.80 -5.45
N LYS A 238 17.83 13.32 -5.40
CA LYS A 238 18.97 13.84 -6.19
C LYS A 238 18.73 13.78 -7.70
N THR A 239 17.85 12.89 -8.18
CA THR A 239 17.45 12.87 -9.60
C THR A 239 16.52 14.01 -10.01
N ALA A 240 15.84 14.64 -9.05
CA ALA A 240 14.88 15.71 -9.27
C ALA A 240 15.42 17.07 -8.81
N PHE A 241 16.23 17.14 -7.75
CA PHE A 241 16.72 18.37 -7.13
C PHE A 241 18.25 18.45 -7.12
N LYS A 242 18.79 19.67 -7.18
CA LYS A 242 20.24 19.90 -7.19
C LYS A 242 20.89 19.63 -5.82
N ASN A 243 20.27 20.11 -4.75
CA ASN A 243 20.82 20.09 -3.40
C ASN A 243 19.86 19.34 -2.47
N ILE A 244 20.41 18.36 -1.75
CA ILE A 244 19.70 17.56 -0.75
C ILE A 244 20.44 17.74 0.58
N LEU A 245 19.71 18.05 1.65
CA LEU A 245 20.23 18.16 3.01
C LEU A 245 19.44 17.21 3.92
N ILE A 246 20.13 16.39 4.70
CA ILE A 246 19.50 15.54 5.71
C ILE A 246 19.67 16.21 7.07
N VAL A 247 18.57 16.65 7.68
CA VAL A 247 18.57 17.22 9.03
C VAL A 247 18.11 16.14 10.02
N PRO A 248 19.00 15.65 10.91
CA PRO A 248 18.63 14.63 11.89
C PRO A 248 17.87 15.22 13.09
N GLY A 249 16.76 14.57 13.47
CA GLY A 249 15.93 14.90 14.62
C GLY A 249 15.26 13.65 15.21
N GLU A 250 14.00 13.76 15.66
CA GLU A 250 13.18 12.57 15.97
C GLU A 250 12.95 11.69 14.73
N LYS A 251 13.09 12.29 13.55
CA LYS A 251 13.13 11.67 12.23
C LYS A 251 14.35 12.18 11.45
N ASN A 252 14.74 11.49 10.39
CA ASN A 252 15.67 12.06 9.41
C ASN A 252 14.84 12.88 8.41
N TYR A 253 15.02 14.21 8.40
CA TYR A 253 14.33 15.10 7.48
C TYR A 253 15.15 15.33 6.22
N PHE A 254 14.59 15.00 5.07
CA PHE A 254 15.20 15.21 3.76
C PHE A 254 14.67 16.51 3.19
N LEU A 255 15.50 17.55 3.25
CA LEU A 255 15.24 18.81 2.59
C LEU A 255 15.80 18.75 1.17
N ALA A 256 15.03 19.19 0.17
CA ALA A 256 15.48 19.23 -1.21
C ALA A 256 15.11 20.55 -1.91
N SER A 257 16.06 21.11 -2.66
CA SER A 257 15.88 22.35 -3.42
C SER A 257 16.88 22.44 -4.58
N ASP A 258 16.62 23.36 -5.52
CA ASP A 258 17.61 23.76 -6.53
C ASP A 258 18.54 24.88 -6.03
N LYS A 259 18.21 25.48 -4.89
CA LYS A 259 19.02 26.47 -4.17
C LYS A 259 19.87 25.80 -3.10
N ASP A 260 20.87 26.49 -2.58
CA ASP A 260 21.70 25.97 -1.49
C ASP A 260 20.92 25.94 -0.16
N LEU A 261 21.14 24.88 0.61
CA LEU A 261 20.49 24.60 1.89
C LEU A 261 21.52 24.73 3.01
N SER A 262 21.09 25.18 4.19
CA SER A 262 21.94 25.37 5.36
C SER A 262 21.53 24.43 6.48
N ILE A 263 22.51 23.77 7.10
CA ILE A 263 22.33 22.94 8.29
C ILE A 263 22.25 23.76 9.59
N ASN A 264 22.58 25.05 9.54
CA ASN A 264 22.57 25.95 10.70
C ASN A 264 21.14 26.40 11.03
N ILE A 265 20.32 25.49 11.55
CA ILE A 265 18.91 25.72 11.84
C ILE A 265 18.75 26.71 12.98
N VAL A 266 19.56 26.61 14.04
CA VAL A 266 19.49 27.51 15.21
C VAL A 266 19.87 28.92 14.79
N GLN A 267 20.94 29.08 14.01
CA GLN A 267 21.28 30.38 13.46
C GLN A 267 20.14 30.97 12.62
N LEU A 268 19.53 30.18 11.73
CA LEU A 268 18.43 30.65 10.86
C LEU A 268 17.17 31.03 11.65
N ILE A 269 16.85 30.31 12.74
CA ILE A 269 15.67 30.62 13.56
C ILE A 269 15.85 31.94 14.31
N GLU A 270 17.06 32.20 14.81
CA GLU A 270 17.43 33.45 15.48
C GLU A 270 17.38 34.63 14.51
N GLU A 271 17.99 34.49 13.33
CA GLU A 271 18.01 35.54 12.30
C GLU A 271 16.61 35.98 11.86
N LYS A 272 15.66 35.04 11.84
CA LYS A 272 14.27 35.28 11.44
C LYS A 272 13.34 35.63 12.59
N GLY A 273 13.80 35.48 13.84
CA GLY A 273 13.01 35.76 15.03
C GLY A 273 11.72 34.93 15.12
N ILE A 274 11.78 33.65 14.74
CA ILE A 274 10.61 32.75 14.82
C ILE A 274 10.49 32.18 16.25
N GLU A 275 9.35 32.41 16.88
CA GLU A 275 9.07 31.88 18.22
C GLU A 275 9.01 30.34 18.23
N ASN A 276 9.74 29.72 19.14
CA ASN A 276 9.86 28.27 19.26
C ASN A 276 10.18 27.88 20.72
N GLU A 277 9.88 26.65 21.09
CA GLU A 277 10.10 26.10 22.44
C GLU A 277 11.17 25.00 22.44
N TYR A 278 11.44 24.35 21.30
CA TYR A 278 12.41 23.27 21.20
C TYR A 278 13.71 23.71 20.50
N ILE A 279 13.63 24.20 19.26
CA ILE A 279 14.81 24.37 18.40
C ILE A 279 15.92 25.22 19.03
N MET A 280 15.61 26.42 19.51
CA MET A 280 16.61 27.38 20.03
C MET A 280 17.24 26.93 21.35
N TYR A 281 16.54 26.10 22.11
CA TYR A 281 16.94 25.75 23.48
C TYR A 281 17.62 24.39 23.59
N TYR A 282 17.37 23.49 22.62
CA TYR A 282 17.78 22.09 22.70
C TYR A 282 18.58 21.58 21.51
N LEU A 283 18.64 22.33 20.40
CA LEU A 283 19.48 21.98 19.26
C LEU A 283 20.81 22.75 19.29
N ASP A 284 21.83 22.10 18.74
CA ASP A 284 23.17 22.66 18.55
C ASP A 284 23.56 22.45 17.08
N ASP A 285 23.84 23.53 16.38
CA ASP A 285 24.10 23.49 14.93
C ASP A 285 25.35 22.68 14.59
N GLN A 286 26.38 22.69 15.45
CA GLN A 286 27.59 21.91 15.23
C GLN A 286 27.30 20.40 15.34
N LEU A 287 26.56 19.99 16.37
CA LEU A 287 26.14 18.60 16.55
C LEU A 287 25.21 18.13 15.41
N LEU A 288 24.30 18.99 14.96
CA LEU A 288 23.44 18.71 13.81
C LEU A 288 24.26 18.51 12.53
N GLU A 289 25.26 19.35 12.29
CA GLU A 289 26.18 19.22 11.16
C GLU A 289 26.95 17.88 11.22
N GLU A 290 27.55 17.55 12.38
CA GLU A 290 28.27 16.29 12.57
C GLU A 290 27.39 15.05 12.29
N ARG A 291 26.15 15.05 12.80
CA ARG A 291 25.19 13.96 12.56
C ARG A 291 24.70 13.91 11.11
N SER A 292 24.50 15.07 10.49
CA SER A 292 24.11 15.18 9.08
C SER A 292 25.19 14.61 8.16
N ILE A 293 26.46 14.97 8.41
CA ILE A 293 27.62 14.43 7.68
C ILE A 293 27.71 12.92 7.90
N TYR A 294 27.59 12.44 9.14
CA TYR A 294 27.61 11.00 9.43
C TYR A 294 26.57 10.22 8.62
N ILE A 295 25.33 10.70 8.53
CA ILE A 295 24.29 10.03 7.73
C ILE A 295 24.62 10.11 6.24
N THR A 296 25.04 11.28 5.76
CA THR A 296 25.29 11.54 4.33
C THR A 296 26.48 10.74 3.81
N ASP A 297 27.57 10.64 4.57
CA ASP A 297 28.77 9.86 4.22
C ASP A 297 28.51 8.36 4.16
N ASN A 298 27.47 7.89 4.85
CA ASN A 298 27.03 6.50 4.80
C ASN A 298 26.05 6.23 3.66
N ILE A 299 25.64 7.21 2.85
CA ILE A 299 24.73 6.96 1.72
C ILE A 299 25.40 6.11 0.65
N ASP A 300 24.72 5.04 0.22
CA ASP A 300 25.12 4.22 -0.91
C ASP A 300 24.71 4.89 -2.23
N GLU A 301 25.68 5.46 -2.94
CA GLU A 301 25.45 6.13 -4.23
C GLU A 301 24.92 5.19 -5.33
N ASN A 302 25.07 3.87 -5.16
CA ASN A 302 24.57 2.88 -6.12
C ASN A 302 23.18 2.35 -5.75
N ALA A 303 22.58 2.82 -4.66
CA ALA A 303 21.24 2.41 -4.27
C ALA A 303 20.22 2.75 -5.39
N ASP A 304 19.29 1.81 -5.61
CA ASP A 304 18.28 1.92 -6.67
C ASP A 304 17.37 3.14 -6.50
N ILE A 305 16.86 3.65 -7.63
CA ILE A 305 15.90 4.76 -7.64
C ILE A 305 14.47 4.23 -7.46
N ASN A 306 13.73 4.82 -6.53
CA ASN A 306 12.34 4.43 -6.27
C ASN A 306 11.39 4.94 -7.38
N ARG A 307 10.51 4.05 -7.87
CA ARG A 307 9.57 4.33 -8.96
C ARG A 307 8.20 3.76 -8.64
N ASP A 308 7.15 4.33 -9.23
CA ASP A 308 5.78 3.91 -8.94
C ASP A 308 5.51 2.41 -9.22
N PHE A 309 6.03 1.84 -10.30
CA PHE A 309 5.86 0.41 -10.63
C PHE A 309 7.07 -0.47 -10.24
N THR A 310 8.09 0.14 -9.63
CA THR A 310 9.26 -0.53 -9.04
C THR A 310 9.49 0.07 -7.65
N PRO A 311 8.64 -0.28 -6.66
CA PRO A 311 8.58 0.41 -5.37
C PRO A 311 9.68 -0.10 -4.41
N VAL A 312 10.94 0.26 -4.68
CA VAL A 312 12.10 -0.21 -3.91
C VAL A 312 12.03 0.25 -2.44
N SER A 313 11.58 1.48 -2.17
CA SER A 313 11.48 1.98 -0.78
C SER A 313 10.52 1.15 0.06
N TYR A 314 9.38 0.73 -0.51
CA TYR A 314 8.44 -0.17 0.16
C TYR A 314 9.08 -1.50 0.54
N HIS A 315 9.89 -2.08 -0.35
CA HIS A 315 10.62 -3.30 -0.05
C HIS A 315 11.63 -3.12 1.08
N GLN A 316 12.45 -2.08 0.99
CA GLN A 316 13.48 -1.81 1.99
C GLN A 316 12.86 -1.54 3.36
N GLN A 317 11.68 -0.89 3.41
CA GLN A 317 10.95 -0.69 4.66
C GLN A 317 10.52 -2.01 5.32
N ILE A 318 10.07 -2.99 4.53
CA ILE A 318 9.74 -4.33 5.05
C ILE A 318 11.00 -5.03 5.57
N LEU A 319 12.13 -4.94 4.86
CA LEU A 319 13.39 -5.55 5.30
C LEU A 319 13.89 -4.92 6.60
N TYR A 320 13.79 -3.60 6.72
CA TYR A 320 14.14 -2.89 7.95
C TYR A 320 13.21 -3.25 9.11
N TRP A 321 11.91 -3.39 8.87
CA TRP A 321 11.01 -3.91 9.89
C TRP A 321 11.34 -5.36 10.29
N LEU A 322 11.71 -6.21 9.33
CA LEU A 322 12.11 -7.58 9.59
C LEU A 322 13.45 -7.67 10.35
N SER A 323 14.34 -6.67 10.23
CA SER A 323 15.65 -6.67 10.91
C SER A 323 15.53 -6.50 12.42
N TYR A 324 14.41 -5.98 12.93
CA TYR A 324 14.10 -5.99 14.37
C TYR A 324 13.91 -7.41 14.93
N PHE A 325 13.64 -8.41 14.07
CA PHE A 325 13.47 -9.79 14.48
C PHE A 325 14.77 -10.58 14.27
N LYS A 326 15.27 -11.22 15.33
CA LYS A 326 16.52 -12.02 15.32
C LYS A 326 16.43 -13.36 14.56
N PHE A 327 15.49 -13.52 13.64
CA PHE A 327 15.22 -14.79 12.95
C PHE A 327 15.61 -14.73 11.47
N ASN A 328 16.29 -15.76 10.97
CA ASN A 328 16.67 -15.85 9.57
C ASN A 328 15.49 -16.29 8.68
N TYR A 329 14.76 -15.32 8.15
CA TYR A 329 13.60 -15.54 7.27
C TYR A 329 13.96 -16.25 5.94
N TRP A 330 15.21 -16.20 5.49
CA TRP A 330 15.65 -16.89 4.26
C TRP A 330 15.61 -18.42 4.40
N LEU A 331 15.87 -18.95 5.60
CA LEU A 331 15.85 -20.41 5.83
C LEU A 331 14.43 -20.98 5.62
N LEU A 332 13.41 -20.35 6.21
CA LEU A 332 12.01 -20.76 6.02
C LEU A 332 11.60 -20.63 4.56
N THR A 333 12.01 -19.55 3.91
CA THR A 333 11.74 -19.30 2.49
C THR A 333 12.34 -20.41 1.63
N GLY A 334 13.58 -20.82 1.89
CA GLY A 334 14.25 -21.90 1.17
C GLY A 334 13.56 -23.25 1.35
N ILE A 335 13.19 -23.61 2.58
CA ILE A 335 12.45 -24.85 2.88
C ILE A 335 11.09 -24.85 2.15
N PHE A 336 10.38 -23.72 2.20
CA PHE A 336 9.10 -23.54 1.53
C PHE A 336 9.20 -23.72 0.02
N LEU A 337 10.21 -23.11 -0.63
CA LEU A 337 10.44 -23.27 -2.08
C LEU A 337 10.79 -24.71 -2.48
N ILE A 338 11.55 -25.44 -1.65
CA ILE A 338 11.87 -26.86 -1.90
C ILE A 338 10.60 -27.72 -1.85
N ILE A 339 9.73 -27.48 -0.86
CA ILE A 339 8.45 -28.19 -0.72
C ILE A 339 7.58 -27.93 -1.96
N ILE A 340 7.48 -26.67 -2.39
CA ILE A 340 6.72 -26.29 -3.60
C ILE A 340 7.28 -26.99 -4.82
N PHE A 341 8.59 -26.97 -5.03
CA PHE A 341 9.23 -27.61 -6.17
C PHE A 341 8.92 -29.12 -6.22
N PHE A 342 8.97 -29.79 -5.07
CA PHE A 342 8.63 -31.21 -4.97
C PHE A 342 7.15 -31.50 -5.27
N ILE A 343 6.23 -30.65 -4.81
CA ILE A 343 4.80 -30.77 -5.11
C ILE A 343 4.57 -30.57 -6.62
N VAL A 344 5.08 -29.48 -7.18
CA VAL A 344 4.87 -29.09 -8.59
C VAL A 344 5.45 -30.12 -9.56
N SER A 345 6.64 -30.67 -9.27
CA SER A 345 7.29 -31.68 -10.12
C SER A 345 6.52 -33.01 -10.22
N ARG A 346 5.58 -33.27 -9.30
CA ARG A 346 4.74 -34.48 -9.29
C ARG A 346 3.37 -34.29 -9.94
N LEU A 347 3.03 -33.09 -10.40
CA LEU A 347 1.73 -32.82 -11.00
C LEU A 347 1.60 -33.39 -12.42
N SER A 348 0.40 -33.86 -12.76
CA SER A 348 0.04 -34.20 -14.14
C SER A 348 0.06 -32.95 -15.02
N PRO A 349 0.18 -33.05 -16.35
CA PRO A 349 0.22 -31.86 -17.22
C PRO A 349 -1.01 -30.94 -17.04
N VAL A 350 -2.20 -31.53 -16.94
CA VAL A 350 -3.44 -30.77 -16.70
C VAL A 350 -3.42 -30.12 -15.32
N ASN A 351 -3.01 -30.84 -14.27
CA ASN A 351 -2.91 -30.27 -12.91
C ASN A 351 -1.82 -29.20 -12.82
N LEU A 352 -0.72 -29.33 -13.56
CA LEU A 352 0.32 -28.30 -13.63
C LEU A 352 -0.24 -27.02 -14.26
N GLY A 353 -1.05 -27.14 -15.32
CA GLY A 353 -1.78 -26.02 -15.89
C GLY A 353 -2.66 -25.34 -14.83
N LEU A 354 -3.52 -26.11 -14.16
CA LEU A 354 -4.39 -25.59 -13.08
C LEU A 354 -3.61 -24.92 -11.95
N PHE A 355 -2.46 -25.48 -11.57
CA PHE A 355 -1.59 -24.86 -10.58
C PHE A 355 -1.08 -23.49 -11.07
N THR A 356 -0.60 -23.40 -12.31
CA THR A 356 -0.14 -22.13 -12.90
C THR A 356 -1.27 -21.14 -13.17
N GLY A 357 -2.48 -21.64 -13.46
CA GLY A 357 -3.69 -20.86 -13.63
C GLY A 357 -4.15 -20.23 -12.32
N GLY A 358 -4.25 -21.03 -11.25
CA GLY A 358 -4.50 -20.54 -9.89
C GLY A 358 -3.42 -19.59 -9.40
N PHE A 359 -2.14 -19.90 -9.65
CA PHE A 359 -1.04 -18.97 -9.36
C PHE A 359 -1.24 -17.63 -10.08
N ALA A 360 -1.53 -17.64 -11.39
CA ALA A 360 -1.81 -16.42 -12.13
C ALA A 360 -3.05 -15.69 -11.64
N ALA A 361 -4.10 -16.41 -11.25
CA ALA A 361 -5.35 -15.87 -10.74
C ALA A 361 -5.13 -14.90 -9.59
N SER A 362 -4.53 -15.40 -8.50
CA SER A 362 -4.29 -14.60 -7.31
C SER A 362 -3.18 -13.56 -7.54
N SER A 363 -2.13 -13.90 -8.27
CA SER A 363 -1.03 -12.97 -8.53
C SER A 363 -1.48 -11.77 -9.36
N ILE A 364 -2.31 -11.98 -10.39
CA ILE A 364 -2.85 -10.89 -11.21
C ILE A 364 -3.85 -10.05 -10.42
N GLU A 365 -4.70 -10.68 -9.61
CA GLU A 365 -5.63 -9.95 -8.74
C GLU A 365 -4.86 -9.02 -7.79
N VAL A 366 -3.79 -9.51 -7.16
CA VAL A 366 -2.88 -8.69 -6.34
C VAL A 366 -2.23 -7.57 -7.16
N LEU A 367 -1.71 -7.86 -8.37
CA LEU A 367 -1.11 -6.84 -9.24
C LEU A 367 -2.11 -5.75 -9.60
N LEU A 368 -3.37 -6.10 -9.88
CA LEU A 368 -4.44 -5.15 -10.17
C LEU A 368 -4.77 -4.31 -8.94
N LEU A 369 -4.89 -4.90 -7.75
CA LEU A 369 -5.14 -4.18 -6.50
C LEU A 369 -4.01 -3.19 -6.18
N LEU A 370 -2.76 -3.63 -6.26
CA LEU A 370 -1.60 -2.77 -6.00
C LEU A 370 -1.48 -1.66 -7.04
N SER A 371 -1.71 -1.96 -8.32
CA SER A 371 -1.67 -0.95 -9.38
C SER A 371 -2.79 0.07 -9.23
N PHE A 372 -3.96 -0.36 -8.79
CA PHE A 372 -5.05 0.54 -8.43
C PHE A 372 -4.64 1.47 -7.28
N GLN A 373 -4.07 0.89 -6.21
CA GLN A 373 -3.59 1.65 -5.05
C GLN A 373 -2.50 2.68 -5.42
N ILE A 374 -1.58 2.32 -6.32
CA ILE A 374 -0.52 3.21 -6.83
C ILE A 374 -1.12 4.39 -7.62
N ILE A 375 -2.19 4.17 -8.41
CA ILE A 375 -2.79 5.21 -9.26
C ILE A 375 -3.73 6.12 -8.47
N TYR A 376 -4.54 5.56 -7.56
CA TYR A 376 -5.61 6.27 -6.87
C TYR A 376 -5.27 6.70 -5.45
N GLY A 377 -4.32 6.02 -4.79
CA GLY A 377 -4.00 6.31 -3.40
C GLY A 377 -5.06 5.86 -2.41
N TYR A 378 -5.98 4.97 -2.78
CA TYR A 378 -6.88 4.25 -1.86
C TYR A 378 -7.21 2.86 -2.43
N VAL A 379 -7.60 1.92 -1.58
CA VAL A 379 -7.86 0.53 -2.03
C VAL A 379 -9.00 -0.18 -1.29
N TYR A 380 -9.27 0.14 -0.02
CA TYR A 380 -10.18 -0.63 0.85
C TYR A 380 -11.56 -0.94 0.24
N GLN A 381 -12.29 0.08 -0.25
CA GLN A 381 -13.60 -0.16 -0.89
C GLN A 381 -13.49 -0.97 -2.19
N MET A 382 -12.40 -0.75 -2.93
CA MET A 382 -12.20 -1.36 -4.25
C MET A 382 -11.80 -2.82 -4.14
N ILE A 383 -11.19 -3.26 -3.04
CA ILE A 383 -10.94 -4.68 -2.75
C ILE A 383 -12.24 -5.47 -2.86
N GLY A 384 -13.32 -5.01 -2.20
CA GLY A 384 -14.61 -5.69 -2.23
C GLY A 384 -15.21 -5.79 -3.64
N ILE A 385 -15.12 -4.70 -4.43
CA ILE A 385 -15.64 -4.66 -5.80
C ILE A 385 -14.81 -5.55 -6.72
N ILE A 386 -13.48 -5.45 -6.67
CA ILE A 386 -12.56 -6.22 -7.51
C ILE A 386 -12.71 -7.71 -7.22
N ILE A 387 -12.73 -8.13 -5.95
CA ILE A 387 -12.95 -9.53 -5.58
C ILE A 387 -14.34 -10.00 -6.05
N THR A 388 -15.38 -9.18 -5.90
CA THR A 388 -16.73 -9.55 -6.35
C THR A 388 -16.78 -9.76 -7.86
N LEU A 389 -16.20 -8.84 -8.64
CA LEU A 389 -16.10 -8.95 -10.10
C LEU A 389 -15.27 -10.15 -10.51
N PHE A 390 -14.19 -10.44 -9.80
CA PHE A 390 -13.33 -11.58 -10.04
C PHE A 390 -14.08 -12.90 -9.80
N MET A 391 -14.76 -13.05 -8.66
CA MET A 391 -15.57 -14.23 -8.34
C MET A 391 -16.73 -14.42 -9.32
N ALA A 392 -17.42 -13.34 -9.68
CA ALA A 392 -18.48 -13.37 -10.70
C ALA A 392 -17.93 -13.76 -12.09
N GLY A 393 -16.74 -13.26 -12.44
CA GLY A 393 -16.04 -13.58 -13.68
C GLY A 393 -15.63 -15.05 -13.75
N ILE A 394 -15.10 -15.64 -12.67
CA ILE A 394 -14.78 -17.08 -12.62
C ILE A 394 -16.05 -17.91 -12.83
N ALA A 395 -17.14 -17.58 -12.13
CA ALA A 395 -18.41 -18.28 -12.28
C ALA A 395 -18.96 -18.18 -13.71
N ALA A 396 -18.95 -16.97 -14.29
CA ALA A 396 -19.37 -16.74 -15.67
C ALA A 396 -18.48 -17.50 -16.67
N GLY A 397 -17.16 -17.52 -16.46
CA GLY A 397 -16.20 -18.22 -17.30
C GLY A 397 -16.47 -19.73 -17.30
N ALA A 398 -16.75 -20.30 -16.13
CA ALA A 398 -17.05 -21.71 -16.00
C ALA A 398 -18.38 -22.11 -16.66
N LEU A 399 -19.42 -21.27 -16.53
CA LEU A 399 -20.76 -21.48 -17.09
C LEU A 399 -20.79 -21.30 -18.61
N TYR A 400 -20.27 -20.18 -19.11
CA TYR A 400 -20.35 -19.79 -20.52
C TYR A 400 -19.22 -20.34 -21.39
N ARG A 401 -18.29 -21.11 -20.82
CA ARG A 401 -17.24 -21.80 -21.57
C ARG A 401 -17.75 -22.53 -22.82
N HIS A 402 -18.94 -23.12 -22.78
CA HIS A 402 -19.51 -23.89 -23.89
C HIS A 402 -19.86 -23.04 -25.12
N ILE A 403 -20.08 -21.72 -24.94
CA ILE A 403 -20.35 -20.77 -26.02
C ILE A 403 -19.09 -20.57 -26.88
N ILE A 404 -17.93 -20.43 -26.22
CA ILE A 404 -16.63 -20.21 -26.88
C ILE A 404 -15.98 -21.54 -27.30
N PHE A 405 -15.99 -22.51 -26.39
CA PHE A 405 -15.41 -23.84 -26.58
C PHE A 405 -16.49 -24.92 -26.44
N ARG A 406 -17.16 -25.25 -27.55
CA ARG A 406 -18.21 -26.29 -27.60
C ARG A 406 -17.71 -27.65 -27.08
N ASN A 407 -16.49 -28.04 -27.45
CA ASN A 407 -15.90 -29.32 -27.06
C ASN A 407 -14.82 -29.14 -25.98
N ALA A 408 -14.86 -29.99 -24.97
CA ALA A 408 -13.79 -30.10 -23.97
C ALA A 408 -12.67 -30.97 -24.52
N ASN A 409 -11.64 -30.35 -25.08
CA ASN A 409 -10.46 -31.05 -25.58
C ASN A 409 -9.18 -30.36 -25.11
N ILE A 410 -8.07 -31.10 -25.15
CA ILE A 410 -6.77 -30.61 -24.69
C ILE A 410 -6.30 -29.40 -25.49
N GLY A 411 -6.65 -29.30 -26.77
CA GLY A 411 -6.30 -28.17 -27.63
C GLY A 411 -6.93 -26.85 -27.16
N ASN A 412 -8.21 -26.87 -26.77
CA ASN A 412 -8.90 -25.70 -26.24
C ASN A 412 -8.37 -25.32 -24.85
N TYR A 413 -8.00 -26.30 -24.02
CA TYR A 413 -7.33 -26.05 -22.75
C TYR A 413 -5.99 -25.32 -22.93
N ILE A 414 -5.15 -25.79 -23.87
CA ILE A 414 -3.87 -25.15 -24.20
C ILE A 414 -4.08 -23.71 -24.71
N LYS A 415 -5.12 -23.45 -25.51
CA LYS A 415 -5.45 -22.08 -25.97
C LYS A 415 -5.79 -21.15 -24.81
N VAL A 416 -6.57 -21.62 -23.83
CA VAL A 416 -6.90 -20.83 -22.64
C VAL A 416 -5.62 -20.55 -21.82
N GLN A 417 -4.78 -21.56 -21.63
CA GLN A 417 -3.48 -21.41 -20.94
C GLN A 417 -2.57 -20.37 -21.60
N PHE A 418 -2.41 -20.39 -22.92
CA PHE A 418 -1.66 -19.35 -23.63
C PHE A 418 -2.34 -17.97 -23.58
N SER A 419 -3.67 -17.92 -23.53
CA SER A 419 -4.39 -16.65 -23.39
C SER A 419 -4.17 -16.02 -22.02
N ILE A 420 -4.17 -16.82 -20.95
CA ILE A 420 -3.80 -16.38 -19.59
C ILE A 420 -2.37 -15.85 -19.61
N GLY A 421 -1.42 -16.62 -20.17
CA GLY A 421 -0.02 -16.19 -20.20
C GLY A 421 0.23 -14.92 -21.02
N GLY A 422 -0.42 -14.79 -22.18
CA GLY A 422 -0.36 -13.58 -23.01
C GLY A 422 -0.97 -12.37 -22.31
N TYR A 423 -2.12 -12.56 -21.63
CA TYR A 423 -2.73 -11.53 -20.81
C TYR A 423 -1.79 -11.06 -19.68
N SER A 424 -1.16 -12.00 -18.96
CA SER A 424 -0.24 -11.66 -17.86
C SER A 424 0.95 -10.82 -18.33
N ILE A 425 1.49 -11.11 -19.52
CA ILE A 425 2.59 -10.33 -20.13
C ILE A 425 2.11 -8.94 -20.54
N LEU A 426 0.91 -8.83 -21.13
CA LEU A 426 0.38 -7.56 -21.63
C LEU A 426 -0.09 -6.62 -20.51
N LEU A 427 -0.59 -7.17 -19.40
CA LEU A 427 -1.20 -6.41 -18.31
C LEU A 427 -0.31 -5.27 -17.79
N PRO A 428 0.97 -5.48 -17.42
CA PRO A 428 1.82 -4.39 -16.93
C PRO A 428 2.02 -3.26 -17.93
N PHE A 429 2.06 -3.56 -19.24
CA PHE A 429 2.19 -2.53 -20.28
C PHE A 429 0.91 -1.69 -20.41
N ILE A 430 -0.26 -2.32 -20.27
CA ILE A 430 -1.53 -1.60 -20.22
C ILE A 430 -1.55 -0.65 -19.01
N LEU A 431 -1.14 -1.14 -17.83
CA LEU A 431 -1.10 -0.34 -16.60
C LEU A 431 -0.12 0.85 -16.71
N LEU A 432 1.06 0.63 -17.31
CA LEU A 432 2.02 1.70 -17.60
C LEU A 432 1.43 2.75 -18.57
N ALA A 433 0.75 2.30 -19.62
CA ALA A 433 0.12 3.20 -20.60
C ALA A 433 -1.02 4.03 -19.98
N LEU A 434 -1.84 3.43 -19.11
CA LEU A 434 -2.89 4.15 -18.38
C LEU A 434 -2.32 5.24 -17.49
N LYS A 435 -1.21 4.97 -16.80
CA LYS A 435 -0.55 5.93 -15.92
C LYS A 435 0.12 7.07 -16.69
N ALA A 436 0.78 6.75 -17.80
CA ALA A 436 1.45 7.77 -18.63
C ALA A 436 0.45 8.67 -19.37
N GLY A 437 -0.75 8.15 -19.66
CA GLY A 437 -1.80 8.90 -20.32
C GLY A 437 -2.50 9.89 -19.38
N ASN A 438 -2.91 11.04 -19.93
CA ASN A 438 -3.89 11.94 -19.28
C ASN A 438 -5.31 11.41 -19.49
N VAL A 439 -5.55 10.15 -19.11
CA VAL A 439 -6.86 9.50 -19.23
C VAL A 439 -7.72 9.90 -18.03
N ASN A 440 -9.02 10.11 -18.27
CA ASN A 440 -9.98 10.39 -17.20
C ASN A 440 -10.06 9.20 -16.22
N TYR A 441 -10.03 9.49 -14.92
CA TYR A 441 -10.13 8.49 -13.85
C TYR A 441 -11.34 7.56 -13.97
N THR A 442 -12.50 8.02 -14.44
CA THR A 442 -13.65 7.13 -14.65
C THR A 442 -13.36 6.06 -15.70
N ILE A 443 -12.63 6.40 -16.77
CA ILE A 443 -12.24 5.44 -17.80
C ILE A 443 -11.23 4.46 -17.24
N ILE A 444 -10.26 4.94 -16.43
CA ILE A 444 -9.28 4.06 -15.78
C ILE A 444 -10.00 3.03 -14.90
N HIS A 445 -11.00 3.40 -14.10
CA HIS A 445 -11.81 2.44 -13.31
C HIS A 445 -12.45 1.36 -14.19
N LEU A 446 -13.11 1.76 -15.27
CA LEU A 446 -13.75 0.81 -16.19
C LEU A 446 -12.74 -0.15 -16.81
N VAL A 447 -11.54 0.33 -17.14
CA VAL A 447 -10.46 -0.52 -17.65
C VAL A 447 -10.01 -1.52 -16.58
N PHE A 448 -9.82 -1.11 -15.32
CA PHE A 448 -9.50 -2.05 -14.23
C PHE A 448 -10.58 -3.13 -14.06
N PHE A 449 -11.86 -2.76 -14.08
CA PHE A 449 -12.95 -3.73 -13.99
C PHE A 449 -12.96 -4.70 -15.17
N ALA A 450 -12.74 -4.20 -16.39
CA ALA A 450 -12.65 -5.04 -17.58
C ALA A 450 -11.46 -6.01 -17.49
N LEU A 451 -10.29 -5.52 -17.09
CA LEU A 451 -9.09 -6.34 -16.88
C LEU A 451 -9.36 -7.46 -15.87
N THR A 452 -9.94 -7.15 -14.71
CA THR A 452 -10.33 -8.14 -13.69
C THR A 452 -11.29 -9.20 -14.23
N VAL A 453 -12.34 -8.79 -14.96
CA VAL A 453 -13.33 -9.73 -15.50
C VAL A 453 -12.72 -10.61 -16.58
N ILE A 454 -11.87 -10.07 -17.46
CA ILE A 454 -11.24 -10.83 -18.56
C ILE A 454 -10.39 -11.98 -18.00
N ILE A 455 -9.51 -11.69 -17.04
CA ILE A 455 -8.67 -12.74 -16.46
C ILE A 455 -9.51 -13.78 -15.70
N ALA A 456 -10.50 -13.32 -14.93
CA ALA A 456 -11.41 -14.21 -14.20
C ALA A 456 -12.20 -15.15 -15.12
N LEU A 457 -12.68 -14.65 -16.26
CA LEU A 457 -13.36 -15.45 -17.28
C LEU A 457 -12.42 -16.55 -17.83
N LEU A 458 -11.17 -16.22 -18.11
CA LEU A 458 -10.18 -17.18 -18.62
C LEU A 458 -9.91 -18.30 -17.60
N ILE A 459 -9.72 -17.94 -16.33
CA ILE A 459 -9.50 -18.90 -15.22
C ILE A 459 -10.74 -19.80 -15.04
N GLY A 460 -11.95 -19.22 -15.06
CA GLY A 460 -13.19 -19.99 -14.99
C GLY A 460 -13.34 -20.99 -16.15
N MET A 461 -12.96 -20.60 -17.37
CA MET A 461 -12.94 -21.49 -18.53
C MET A 461 -11.91 -22.61 -18.38
N GLU A 462 -10.72 -22.29 -17.87
CA GLU A 462 -9.66 -23.25 -17.60
C GLU A 462 -10.14 -24.34 -16.64
N PHE A 463 -10.68 -23.94 -15.48
CA PHE A 463 -11.21 -24.86 -14.47
C PHE A 463 -12.30 -25.78 -15.04
N SER A 464 -13.21 -25.20 -15.83
CA SER A 464 -14.29 -25.91 -16.52
C SER A 464 -13.75 -26.91 -17.56
N LEU A 465 -12.69 -26.56 -18.31
CA LEU A 465 -12.07 -27.47 -19.27
C LEU A 465 -11.31 -28.60 -18.58
N ALA A 466 -10.49 -28.30 -17.57
CA ALA A 466 -9.70 -29.29 -16.83
C ALA A 466 -10.58 -30.36 -16.17
N SER A 467 -11.70 -29.96 -15.56
CA SER A 467 -12.64 -30.90 -14.93
C SER A 467 -13.26 -31.91 -15.88
N LYS A 468 -13.40 -31.57 -17.17
CA LYS A 468 -13.92 -32.49 -18.20
C LYS A 468 -12.84 -33.33 -18.88
N LEU A 469 -11.56 -32.98 -18.73
CA LEU A 469 -10.45 -33.70 -19.35
C LEU A 469 -9.95 -34.90 -18.53
N GLN A 470 -10.35 -35.02 -17.26
CA GLN A 470 -9.88 -36.10 -16.39
C GLN A 470 -10.90 -37.26 -16.32
N PRO A 471 -10.50 -38.52 -16.57
CA PRO A 471 -11.42 -39.66 -16.74
C PRO A 471 -11.83 -40.38 -15.43
N ARG A 472 -11.89 -39.67 -14.30
CA ARG A 472 -12.16 -40.24 -12.95
C ARG A 472 -13.56 -39.90 -12.41
N LYS A 473 -13.93 -40.42 -11.23
CA LYS A 473 -15.19 -40.06 -10.55
C LYS A 473 -15.23 -38.56 -10.28
N ILE A 474 -16.36 -37.92 -10.61
CA ILE A 474 -16.59 -36.47 -10.53
C ILE A 474 -16.19 -35.88 -9.16
N SER A 475 -16.51 -36.57 -8.06
CA SER A 475 -16.19 -36.10 -6.70
C SER A 475 -14.69 -36.08 -6.40
N SER A 476 -13.94 -37.07 -6.87
CA SER A 476 -12.48 -37.13 -6.68
C SER A 476 -11.75 -36.11 -7.55
N ILE A 477 -12.24 -35.89 -8.77
CA ILE A 477 -11.69 -34.87 -9.68
C ILE A 477 -11.89 -33.48 -9.10
N ALA A 478 -13.12 -33.18 -8.66
CA ALA A 478 -13.45 -31.85 -8.14
C ALA A 478 -12.57 -31.48 -6.95
N ALA A 479 -12.34 -32.43 -6.03
CA ALA A 479 -11.45 -32.22 -4.88
C ALA A 479 -9.98 -32.02 -5.29
N GLU A 480 -9.46 -32.84 -6.20
CA GLU A 480 -8.08 -32.77 -6.68
C GLU A 480 -7.80 -31.46 -7.42
N ILE A 481 -8.64 -31.11 -8.40
CA ILE A 481 -8.52 -29.88 -9.20
C ILE A 481 -8.64 -28.65 -8.31
N TYR A 482 -9.64 -28.61 -7.43
CA TYR A 482 -9.83 -27.48 -6.53
C TYR A 482 -8.66 -27.30 -5.57
N SER A 483 -8.12 -28.41 -5.05
CA SER A 483 -6.96 -28.37 -4.16
C SER A 483 -5.72 -27.84 -4.88
N VAL A 484 -5.44 -28.29 -6.10
CA VAL A 484 -4.29 -27.83 -6.89
C VAL A 484 -4.40 -26.35 -7.26
N ASP A 485 -5.60 -25.91 -7.69
CA ASP A 485 -5.89 -24.51 -8.00
C ASP A 485 -5.73 -23.60 -6.78
N LEU A 486 -6.24 -24.02 -5.62
CA LEU A 486 -6.13 -23.27 -4.37
C LEU A 486 -4.68 -23.23 -3.85
N LEU A 487 -3.92 -24.31 -4.05
CA LEU A 487 -2.49 -24.37 -3.71
C LEU A 487 -1.68 -23.40 -4.59
N GLY A 488 -1.96 -23.41 -5.90
CA GLY A 488 -1.40 -22.44 -6.86
C GLY A 488 -1.73 -21.00 -6.46
N SER A 489 -3.00 -20.74 -6.17
CA SER A 489 -3.50 -19.42 -5.76
C SER A 489 -2.88 -18.94 -4.44
N ALA A 490 -2.78 -19.80 -3.43
CA ALA A 490 -2.17 -19.44 -2.14
C ALA A 490 -0.68 -19.09 -2.30
N ILE A 491 0.06 -19.89 -3.06
CA ILE A 491 1.47 -19.63 -3.38
C ILE A 491 1.61 -18.34 -4.20
N GLY A 492 0.74 -18.16 -5.20
CA GLY A 492 0.70 -16.96 -6.04
C GLY A 492 0.51 -15.69 -5.23
N ALA A 493 -0.47 -15.67 -4.31
CA ALA A 493 -0.75 -14.52 -3.46
C ALA A 493 0.44 -14.21 -2.54
N LEU A 494 0.99 -15.24 -1.88
CA LEU A 494 2.06 -15.08 -0.90
C LEU A 494 3.40 -14.72 -1.54
N LEU A 495 3.88 -15.50 -2.52
CA LEU A 495 5.19 -15.28 -3.13
C LEU A 495 5.23 -13.98 -3.94
N VAL A 496 4.14 -13.64 -4.64
CA VAL A 496 4.12 -12.42 -5.45
C VAL A 496 4.10 -11.17 -4.58
N THR A 497 3.27 -11.14 -3.54
CA THR A 497 3.16 -9.97 -2.65
C THR A 497 4.40 -9.81 -1.79
N ALA A 498 4.89 -10.88 -1.15
CA ALA A 498 5.97 -10.80 -0.17
C ALA A 498 7.36 -10.71 -0.80
N TYR A 499 7.58 -11.26 -1.99
CA TYR A 499 8.91 -11.33 -2.61
C TYR A 499 8.94 -10.76 -4.02
N LEU A 500 8.17 -11.31 -4.97
CA LEU A 500 8.42 -11.02 -6.38
C LEU A 500 8.15 -9.55 -6.75
N ILE A 501 7.06 -8.94 -6.27
CA ILE A 501 6.77 -7.53 -6.56
C ILE A 501 7.81 -6.60 -5.94
N PRO A 502 8.14 -6.71 -4.64
CA PRO A 502 9.19 -5.90 -4.02
C PRO A 502 10.55 -5.99 -4.73
N PHE A 503 10.99 -7.19 -5.14
CA PHE A 503 12.30 -7.38 -5.75
C PHE A 503 12.36 -7.06 -7.25
N LEU A 504 11.31 -7.40 -8.01
CA LEU A 504 11.35 -7.37 -9.47
C LEU A 504 10.48 -6.25 -10.07
N GLY A 505 9.58 -5.67 -9.28
CA GLY A 505 8.58 -4.71 -9.74
C GLY A 505 7.44 -5.37 -10.53
N ILE A 506 6.37 -4.62 -10.72
CA ILE A 506 5.10 -5.12 -11.30
C ILE A 506 5.29 -5.66 -12.73
N VAL A 507 6.17 -5.04 -13.52
CA VAL A 507 6.40 -5.41 -14.93
C VAL A 507 7.04 -6.79 -15.07
N LYS A 508 8.17 -7.01 -14.39
CA LYS A 508 8.90 -8.29 -14.48
C LYS A 508 8.07 -9.43 -13.91
N VAL A 509 7.30 -9.17 -12.85
CA VAL A 509 6.38 -10.15 -12.25
C VAL A 509 5.31 -10.59 -13.23
N GLY A 510 4.63 -9.65 -13.91
CA GLY A 510 3.63 -9.99 -14.93
C GLY A 510 4.21 -10.86 -16.05
N ILE A 511 5.44 -10.55 -16.49
CA ILE A 511 6.17 -11.36 -17.47
C ILE A 511 6.44 -12.77 -16.94
N ILE A 512 6.93 -12.91 -15.70
CA ILE A 512 7.21 -14.22 -15.09
C ILE A 512 5.93 -15.06 -14.97
N ILE A 513 4.83 -14.48 -14.49
CA ILE A 513 3.53 -15.18 -14.40
C ILE A 513 3.09 -15.68 -15.78
N GLY A 514 3.25 -14.84 -16.80
CA GLY A 514 2.87 -15.22 -18.16
C GLY A 514 3.75 -16.31 -18.75
N LEU A 515 5.06 -16.24 -18.53
CA LEU A 515 6.00 -17.29 -18.95
C LEU A 515 5.72 -18.62 -18.26
N LEU A 516 5.32 -18.63 -16.98
CA LEU A 516 4.94 -19.84 -16.27
C LEU A 516 3.70 -20.52 -16.87
N ASN A 517 2.67 -19.75 -17.23
CA ASN A 517 1.46 -20.28 -17.91
C ASN A 517 1.75 -20.73 -19.34
N ILE A 518 2.61 -20.01 -20.06
CA ILE A 518 3.05 -20.46 -21.40
C ILE A 518 3.83 -21.77 -21.28
N ALA A 519 4.72 -21.89 -20.30
CA ALA A 519 5.48 -23.11 -20.07
C ALA A 519 4.57 -24.31 -19.73
N SER A 520 3.57 -24.13 -18.87
CA SER A 520 2.60 -25.20 -18.55
C SER A 520 1.74 -25.58 -19.76
N GLY A 521 1.35 -24.61 -20.60
CA GLY A 521 0.69 -24.83 -21.88
C GLY A 521 1.54 -25.64 -22.87
N VAL A 522 2.85 -25.34 -22.97
CA VAL A 522 3.80 -26.11 -23.78
C VAL A 522 3.96 -27.54 -23.26
N VAL A 523 4.05 -27.74 -21.94
CA VAL A 523 4.10 -29.08 -21.34
C VAL A 523 2.85 -29.89 -21.66
N CYS A 524 1.67 -29.27 -21.61
CA CYS A 524 0.41 -29.89 -22.04
C CYS A 524 0.42 -30.26 -23.52
N PHE A 525 0.93 -29.38 -24.38
CA PHE A 525 1.04 -29.63 -25.82
C PHE A 525 1.95 -30.82 -26.14
N LEU A 526 3.14 -30.87 -25.52
CA LEU A 526 4.12 -31.95 -25.72
C LEU A 526 3.61 -33.30 -25.23
N LYS A 527 2.79 -33.31 -24.17
CA LYS A 527 2.25 -34.54 -23.56
C LYS A 527 0.84 -34.89 -24.04
N ARG A 528 0.30 -34.21 -25.05
CA ARG A 528 -1.09 -34.38 -25.55
C ARG A 528 -1.48 -35.83 -25.92
N GLY A 529 -0.52 -36.67 -26.30
CA GLY A 529 -0.77 -38.08 -26.64
C GLY A 529 -0.84 -39.03 -25.44
N LYS A 530 -0.56 -38.53 -24.23
CA LYS A 530 -0.60 -39.28 -22.95
C LYS A 530 -1.70 -38.77 -22.00
N ILE A 531 -2.50 -37.79 -22.44
CA ILE A 531 -3.53 -37.08 -21.66
C ILE A 531 -4.92 -37.57 -22.06
#